data_AF-A0AA39NEN7-F1
#
_entry.id   AF-A0AA39NEN7-F1
#
_cell.length_a   1.000
_cell.length_b   1.000
_cell.length_c   1.000
_cell.angle_alpha   90.00
_cell.angle_beta   90.00
_cell.angle_gamma   90.00
#
_symmetry.space_group_name_H-M   'P 1'
#
loop_
_entity.id
_entity.type
_entity.pdbx_description
1 polymer ?
#
loop_
_entity_poly.entity_id
_entity_poly.type
_entity_poly.pdbx_seq_one_letter_code
_entity_poly.pdbx_strand_id
1 'polypeptide(L)'
;MRLSVLSFFALPFMSALGEQIPMDSDYTPLTTTKPLLSDLLTIESSASIFYSYARELELSKMFEDENSRLTVLVPTNKAVMALARKPDKTDAIRRHQGPAPIDEGIEITQEQFDRESKKNVERWVSAHIIPKYPLDLHTSVTYETLLNGKSVEFEVNGDDQIVINSDIRIKDTKEAGNGVIYLIDGTILVD
;
A
#
# COMPACT_ATOMS: atom_id res chain seq x y z
N MET A 1 -52.83 57.85 44.77
CA MET A 1 -53.04 57.17 43.47
C MET A 1 -51.67 57.00 42.83
N ARG A 2 -51.12 55.78 42.84
CA ARG A 2 -51.11 54.82 41.71
C ARG A 2 -50.23 55.38 40.56
N LEU A 3 -49.19 54.71 40.05
CA LEU A 3 -49.03 53.26 39.81
C LEU A 3 -47.58 52.92 39.36
N SER A 4 -47.12 51.70 39.71
CA SER A 4 -46.17 50.78 39.03
C SER A 4 -44.90 51.28 38.33
N VAL A 5 -43.67 50.88 38.71
CA VAL A 5 -42.98 49.54 38.67
C VAL A 5 -42.48 49.13 37.27
N LEU A 6 -41.15 48.90 37.17
CA LEU A 6 -40.37 47.87 36.41
C LEU A 6 -39.00 48.46 36.01
N SER A 7 -37.95 48.32 36.82
CA SER A 7 -36.98 47.20 36.81
C SER A 7 -36.38 46.88 35.43
N PHE A 8 -35.09 47.20 35.26
CA PHE A 8 -34.14 46.29 34.63
C PHE A 8 -32.78 46.44 35.32
N PHE A 9 -32.40 45.39 36.05
CA PHE A 9 -31.06 45.19 36.59
C PHE A 9 -30.06 45.15 35.42
N ALA A 10 -29.06 46.02 35.44
CA ALA A 10 -27.82 45.81 34.70
C ALA A 10 -26.73 45.52 35.74
N LEU A 11 -26.53 44.23 36.04
CA LEU A 11 -25.32 43.78 36.72
C LEU A 11 -24.16 43.94 35.74
N PRO A 12 -23.02 44.54 36.13
CA PRO A 12 -21.80 44.39 35.36
C PRO A 12 -21.38 42.92 35.48
N PHE A 13 -21.48 42.19 34.37
CA PHE A 13 -20.85 40.89 34.21
C PHE A 13 -19.35 41.12 34.32
N MET A 14 -18.75 40.79 35.46
CA MET A 14 -17.30 40.65 35.54
C MET A 14 -16.92 39.43 34.71
N SER A 15 -16.50 39.66 33.47
CA SER A 15 -15.76 38.65 32.72
C SER A 15 -14.51 38.32 33.52
N ALA A 16 -14.47 37.11 34.06
CA ALA A 16 -13.20 36.46 34.36
C ALA A 16 -12.39 36.51 33.06
N LEU A 17 -11.25 37.20 33.08
CA LEU A 17 -10.22 36.99 32.07
C LEU A 17 -9.83 35.51 32.20
N GLY A 18 -10.43 34.67 31.35
CA GLY A 18 -9.89 33.36 31.08
C GLY A 18 -8.46 33.58 30.58
N GLU A 19 -7.52 33.02 31.32
CA GLU A 19 -6.12 32.94 30.97
C GLU A 19 -6.01 32.22 29.62
N GLN A 20 -6.09 32.98 28.53
CA GLN A 20 -5.72 32.49 27.22
C GLN A 20 -4.21 32.33 27.24
N ILE A 21 -3.78 31.07 27.30
CA ILE A 21 -2.40 30.72 27.00
C ILE A 21 -2.08 31.33 25.63
N PRO A 22 -1.07 32.22 25.50
CA PRO A 22 -0.69 32.74 24.21
C PRO A 22 -0.25 31.56 23.35
N MET A 23 -1.03 31.26 22.31
CA MET A 23 -0.60 30.40 21.23
C MET A 23 0.58 31.12 20.58
N ASP A 24 1.78 30.59 20.81
CA ASP A 24 2.99 30.97 20.09
C ASP A 24 2.71 30.76 18.60
N SER A 25 2.67 31.85 17.83
CA SER A 25 2.12 31.89 16.47
C SER A 25 3.04 31.32 15.40
N ASP A 26 4.09 30.61 15.79
CA ASP A 26 5.07 30.01 14.88
C ASP A 26 4.72 28.54 14.55
N TYR A 27 3.43 28.22 14.40
CA TYR A 27 3.02 26.98 13.76
C TYR A 27 3.23 27.09 12.25
N THR A 28 4.40 26.68 11.79
CA THR A 28 4.60 26.37 10.37
C THR A 28 4.09 24.94 10.15
N PRO A 29 2.99 24.72 9.40
CA PRO A 29 2.60 23.36 9.04
C PRO A 29 3.77 22.74 8.25
N LEU A 30 4.28 21.62 8.74
CA LEU A 30 5.20 20.77 7.99
C LEU A 30 4.45 20.26 6.76
N THR A 31 4.56 21.00 5.66
CA THR A 31 4.01 20.59 4.36
C THR A 31 4.97 19.57 3.76
N THR A 32 4.80 18.29 4.12
CA THR A 32 5.28 17.25 3.22
C THR A 32 4.52 17.41 1.91
N THR A 33 5.22 17.82 0.86
CA THR A 33 4.62 18.23 -0.41
C THR A 33 4.09 17.05 -1.22
N LYS A 34 4.42 15.81 -0.82
CA LYS A 34 3.96 14.58 -1.46
C LYS A 34 3.46 13.58 -0.41
N PRO A 35 2.30 12.93 -0.64
CA PRO A 35 1.80 11.86 0.22
C PRO A 35 2.79 10.68 0.28
N LEU A 36 2.74 9.89 1.35
CA LEU A 36 3.55 8.68 1.48
C LEU A 36 2.97 7.53 0.67
N LEU A 37 3.76 6.45 0.52
CA LEU A 37 3.30 5.22 -0.14
C LEU A 37 2.05 4.67 0.55
N SER A 38 1.98 4.69 1.88
CA SER A 38 0.82 4.26 2.66
C SER A 38 -0.44 5.09 2.35
N ASP A 39 -0.32 6.41 2.25
CA ASP A 39 -1.42 7.32 1.93
C ASP A 39 -1.94 7.05 0.52
N LEU A 40 -1.04 6.94 -0.46
CA LEU A 40 -1.41 6.65 -1.85
C LEU A 40 -2.09 5.29 -1.99
N LEU A 41 -1.56 4.25 -1.35
CA LEU A 41 -2.15 2.92 -1.39
C LEU A 41 -3.53 2.87 -0.71
N THR A 42 -3.77 3.72 0.28
CA THR A 42 -5.07 3.81 0.96
C THR A 42 -6.16 4.38 0.06
N ILE A 43 -5.83 5.37 -0.78
CA ILE A 43 -6.79 6.01 -1.68
C ILE A 43 -6.92 5.29 -3.04
N GLU A 44 -5.96 4.45 -3.40
CA GLU A 44 -5.90 3.79 -4.70
C GLU A 44 -6.86 2.60 -4.80
N SER A 45 -8.13 2.89 -5.12
CA SER A 45 -9.19 1.88 -5.23
C SER A 45 -8.88 0.74 -6.21
N SER A 46 -8.09 1.00 -7.27
CA SER A 46 -7.72 0.01 -8.26
C SER A 46 -6.75 -1.06 -7.71
N ALA A 47 -6.12 -0.79 -6.57
CA ALA A 47 -5.12 -1.62 -5.90
C ALA A 47 -5.57 -2.17 -4.53
N SER A 48 -6.84 -1.99 -4.18
CA SER A 48 -7.34 -2.25 -2.83
C SER A 48 -7.09 -3.68 -2.33
N ILE A 49 -7.13 -4.69 -3.21
CA ILE A 49 -6.88 -6.10 -2.84
C ILE A 49 -5.42 -6.31 -2.48
N PHE A 50 -4.48 -5.75 -3.25
CA PHE A 50 -3.06 -5.81 -2.91
C PHE A 50 -2.79 -5.13 -1.57
N TYR A 51 -3.34 -3.92 -1.40
CA TYR A 51 -3.11 -3.16 -0.17
C TYR A 51 -3.74 -3.80 1.07
N SER A 52 -4.89 -4.48 0.95
CA SER A 52 -5.46 -5.22 2.09
C SER A 52 -4.50 -6.29 2.61
N TYR A 53 -3.79 -6.98 1.71
CA TYR A 53 -2.78 -7.96 2.12
C TYR A 53 -1.52 -7.28 2.68
N ALA A 54 -1.00 -6.28 1.98
CA ALA A 54 0.26 -5.65 2.36
C ALA A 54 0.16 -4.91 3.71
N ARG A 55 -1.01 -4.34 4.04
CA ARG A 55 -1.27 -3.64 5.31
C ARG A 55 -1.28 -4.57 6.53
N GLU A 56 -1.62 -5.85 6.36
CA GLU A 56 -1.65 -6.84 7.45
C GLU A 56 -0.26 -7.40 7.79
N LEU A 57 0.75 -7.07 6.97
CA LEU A 57 2.13 -7.52 7.13
C LEU A 57 2.97 -6.45 7.82
N GLU A 58 4.09 -6.86 8.42
CA GLU A 58 5.04 -5.90 9.03
C GLU A 58 5.69 -4.97 8.00
N LEU A 59 5.66 -5.35 6.72
CA LEU A 59 6.13 -4.55 5.59
C LEU A 59 5.38 -3.21 5.45
N SER A 60 4.16 -3.11 5.99
CA SER A 60 3.40 -1.86 5.98
C SER A 60 4.16 -0.70 6.63
N LYS A 61 4.99 -0.98 7.64
CA LYS A 61 5.81 0.00 8.33
C LYS A 61 6.81 0.68 7.38
N MET A 62 7.29 -0.03 6.36
CA MET A 62 8.21 0.53 5.37
C MET A 62 7.50 1.51 4.40
N PHE A 63 6.19 1.38 4.24
CA PHE A 63 5.40 2.32 3.42
C PHE A 63 5.10 3.63 4.16
N GLU A 64 5.16 3.62 5.49
CA GLU A 64 4.96 4.78 6.37
C GLU A 64 6.27 5.51 6.71
N ASP A 65 7.43 4.85 6.54
CA ASP A 65 8.73 5.46 6.80
C ASP A 65 9.12 6.44 5.68
N GLU A 66 9.31 7.72 6.05
CA GLU A 66 9.68 8.80 5.13
C GLU A 66 11.05 8.59 4.47
N ASN A 67 11.95 7.86 5.12
CA ASN A 67 13.31 7.60 4.60
C ASN A 67 13.39 6.36 3.72
N SER A 68 12.31 5.57 3.68
CA SER A 68 12.23 4.43 2.80
C SER A 68 12.29 4.90 1.34
N ARG A 69 12.96 4.13 0.49
CA ARG A 69 13.18 4.44 -0.92
C ARG A 69 12.75 3.24 -1.74
N LEU A 70 11.44 3.02 -1.77
CA LEU A 70 10.86 1.81 -2.32
C LEU A 70 10.24 2.06 -3.69
N THR A 71 10.34 1.05 -4.54
CA THR A 71 9.52 0.94 -5.74
C THR A 71 8.54 -0.19 -5.52
N VAL A 72 7.24 0.12 -5.54
CA VAL A 72 6.18 -0.87 -5.30
C VAL A 72 5.44 -1.15 -6.61
N LEU A 73 5.50 -2.40 -7.05
CA LEU A 73 4.80 -2.91 -8.23
C LEU A 73 3.42 -3.39 -7.80
N VAL A 74 2.39 -2.57 -8.01
CA VAL A 74 1.07 -2.81 -7.43
C VAL A 74 0.13 -3.42 -8.47
N PRO A 75 -0.26 -4.69 -8.34
CA PRO A 75 -1.20 -5.31 -9.27
C PRO A 75 -2.58 -4.71 -9.10
N THR A 76 -3.22 -4.39 -10.22
CA THR A 76 -4.64 -3.98 -10.20
C THR A 76 -5.52 -5.12 -9.69
N ASN A 77 -6.66 -4.79 -9.08
CA ASN A 77 -7.65 -5.76 -8.63
C ASN A 77 -8.04 -6.75 -9.74
N LYS A 78 -8.14 -6.26 -10.98
CA LYS A 78 -8.38 -7.09 -12.17
C LYS A 78 -7.26 -8.11 -12.38
N ALA A 79 -5.99 -7.71 -12.25
CA ALA A 79 -4.84 -8.60 -12.39
C ALA A 79 -4.81 -9.67 -11.28
N VAL A 80 -5.05 -9.27 -10.02
CA VAL A 80 -5.13 -10.21 -8.89
C VAL A 80 -6.26 -11.22 -9.08
N MET A 81 -7.45 -10.77 -9.50
CA MET A 81 -8.59 -11.67 -9.76
C MET A 81 -8.36 -12.58 -10.97
N ALA A 82 -7.63 -12.12 -11.99
CA ALA A 82 -7.29 -12.93 -13.16
C ALA A 82 -6.31 -14.05 -12.82
N LEU A 83 -5.40 -13.84 -11.85
CA LEU A 83 -4.51 -14.88 -11.34
C LEU A 83 -5.30 -16.09 -10.81
N ALA A 84 -6.37 -15.85 -10.04
CA ALA A 84 -7.21 -16.91 -9.47
C ALA A 84 -8.03 -17.70 -10.51
N ARG A 85 -8.14 -17.20 -11.75
CA ARG A 85 -9.01 -17.77 -12.80
C ARG A 85 -8.27 -18.44 -13.96
N LYS A 86 -6.94 -18.34 -14.06
CA LYS A 86 -6.21 -19.12 -15.08
C LYS A 86 -6.28 -20.60 -14.68
N PRO A 87 -6.73 -21.53 -15.55
CA PRO A 87 -6.68 -22.97 -15.25
C PRO A 87 -5.39 -23.65 -15.74
N ASP A 88 -4.57 -22.98 -16.55
CA ASP A 88 -3.62 -23.63 -17.47
C ASP A 88 -2.15 -23.19 -17.32
N LYS A 89 -1.65 -23.14 -16.08
CA LYS A 89 -0.20 -23.19 -15.77
C LYS A 89 -0.03 -24.11 -14.56
N THR A 90 0.10 -25.39 -14.83
CA THR A 90 -0.01 -26.56 -13.94
C THR A 90 0.70 -26.51 -12.57
N ASP A 91 1.55 -25.55 -12.22
CA ASP A 91 2.20 -25.48 -10.89
C ASP A 91 2.12 -24.12 -10.17
N ALA A 92 1.67 -23.04 -10.83
CA ALA A 92 1.64 -21.70 -10.22
C ALA A 92 0.38 -21.41 -9.39
N ILE A 93 -0.63 -22.28 -9.47
CA ILE A 93 -2.02 -22.02 -9.02
C ILE A 93 -2.31 -22.65 -7.64
N ARG A 94 -1.33 -23.31 -7.02
CA ARG A 94 -1.47 -23.92 -5.69
C ARG A 94 -1.21 -22.98 -4.50
N ARG A 95 -0.95 -21.67 -4.72
CA ARG A 95 -0.35 -20.79 -3.68
C ARG A 95 -1.18 -19.60 -3.18
N HIS A 96 -2.35 -19.32 -3.76
CA HIS A 96 -3.28 -18.30 -3.25
C HIS A 96 -4.60 -18.86 -2.71
N GLN A 97 -4.90 -20.12 -3.01
CA GLN A 97 -5.79 -20.92 -2.20
C GLN A 97 -4.89 -21.73 -1.28
N GLY A 98 -5.34 -22.00 -0.05
CA GLY A 98 -4.59 -22.82 0.89
C GLY A 98 -4.12 -24.16 0.27
N PRO A 99 -3.26 -24.92 0.97
CA PRO A 99 -2.59 -26.08 0.40
C PRO A 99 -3.60 -26.93 -0.37
N ALA A 100 -3.23 -27.31 -1.60
CA ALA A 100 -4.03 -28.16 -2.46
C ALA A 100 -4.63 -29.33 -1.66
N PRO A 101 -5.81 -29.86 -2.06
CA PRO A 101 -6.37 -31.04 -1.41
C PRO A 101 -5.27 -32.10 -1.36
N ILE A 102 -4.85 -32.36 -0.13
CA ILE A 102 -3.75 -33.24 0.19
C ILE A 102 -4.23 -34.61 -0.24
N ASP A 103 -3.42 -35.25 -1.08
CA ASP A 103 -3.34 -36.69 -1.13
C ASP A 103 -3.31 -37.20 0.32
N GLU A 104 -4.31 -37.99 0.65
CA GLU A 104 -4.54 -38.79 1.86
C GLU A 104 -3.67 -38.45 3.11
N GLY A 105 -4.27 -37.73 4.09
CA GLY A 105 -4.05 -38.09 5.50
C GLY A 105 -3.38 -37.10 6.47
N ILE A 106 -3.20 -35.81 6.15
CA ILE A 106 -2.69 -34.83 7.14
C ILE A 106 -3.74 -33.76 7.47
N GLU A 107 -4.50 -33.95 8.55
CA GLU A 107 -5.34 -32.89 9.12
C GLU A 107 -4.43 -31.78 9.69
N ILE A 108 -4.12 -30.76 8.88
CA ILE A 108 -3.48 -29.54 9.38
C ILE A 108 -4.50 -28.77 10.23
N THR A 109 -4.06 -28.25 11.38
CA THR A 109 -4.95 -27.45 12.23
C THR A 109 -5.26 -26.11 11.55
N GLN A 110 -6.39 -25.49 11.90
CA GLN A 110 -6.75 -24.16 11.39
C GLN A 110 -5.62 -23.13 11.62
N GLU A 111 -4.97 -23.20 12.78
CA GLU A 111 -3.83 -22.33 13.12
C GLU A 111 -2.62 -22.54 12.21
N GLN A 112 -2.34 -23.80 11.81
CA GLN A 112 -1.28 -24.11 10.86
C GLN A 112 -1.62 -23.60 9.46
N PHE A 113 -2.87 -23.78 9.04
CA PHE A 113 -3.37 -23.26 7.77
C PHE A 113 -3.25 -21.73 7.70
N ASP A 114 -3.68 -21.02 8.74
CA ASP A 114 -3.63 -19.56 8.80
C ASP A 114 -2.19 -19.04 8.75
N ARG A 115 -1.26 -19.71 9.44
CA ARG A 115 0.17 -19.37 9.43
C ARG A 115 0.81 -19.57 8.06
N GLU A 116 0.55 -20.69 7.40
CA GLU A 116 1.10 -20.96 6.06
C GLU A 116 0.49 -20.04 5.00
N SER A 117 -0.80 -19.72 5.13
CA SER A 117 -1.46 -18.71 4.30
C SER A 117 -0.79 -17.33 4.44
N LYS A 118 -0.55 -16.88 5.68
CA LYS A 118 0.12 -15.59 5.93
C LYS A 118 1.54 -15.53 5.34
N LYS A 119 2.32 -16.61 5.47
CA LYS A 119 3.67 -16.69 4.86
C LYS A 119 3.63 -16.60 3.33
N ASN A 120 2.67 -17.27 2.70
CA ASN A 120 2.52 -17.22 1.25
C ASN A 120 2.15 -15.81 0.78
N VAL A 121 1.23 -15.15 1.50
CA VAL A 121 0.88 -13.74 1.25
C VAL A 121 2.10 -12.85 1.43
N GLU A 122 2.88 -13.01 2.49
CA GLU A 122 4.09 -12.22 2.74
C GLU A 122 5.13 -12.39 1.63
N ARG A 123 5.40 -13.63 1.21
CA ARG A 123 6.30 -13.91 0.08
C ARG A 123 5.81 -13.25 -1.21
N TRP A 124 4.51 -13.34 -1.48
CA TRP A 124 3.91 -12.73 -2.67
C TRP A 124 4.00 -11.20 -2.65
N VAL A 125 3.66 -10.54 -1.54
CA VAL A 125 3.81 -9.09 -1.39
C VAL A 125 5.27 -8.68 -1.51
N SER A 126 6.19 -9.43 -0.92
CA SER A 126 7.64 -9.13 -0.97
C SER A 126 8.20 -9.15 -2.40
N ALA A 127 7.68 -10.03 -3.26
CA ALA A 127 8.07 -10.08 -4.68
C ALA A 127 7.63 -8.85 -5.49
N HIS A 128 6.71 -8.05 -4.94
CA HIS A 128 6.21 -6.82 -5.58
C HIS A 128 6.93 -5.56 -5.07
N ILE A 129 7.88 -5.68 -4.16
CA ILE A 129 8.59 -4.55 -3.58
C ILE A 129 10.06 -4.62 -3.96
N ILE A 130 10.58 -3.55 -4.55
CA ILE A 130 12.00 -3.38 -4.84
C ILE A 130 12.54 -2.36 -3.83
N PRO A 131 13.55 -2.70 -3.01
CA PRO A 131 14.12 -1.82 -1.99
C PRO A 131 15.06 -0.76 -2.58
N LYS A 132 14.68 -0.15 -3.70
CA LYS A 132 15.46 0.86 -4.43
C LYS A 132 14.54 1.83 -5.15
N TYR A 133 14.83 3.12 -5.02
CA TYR A 133 14.20 4.21 -5.78
C TYR A 133 15.12 5.46 -5.83
N PRO A 134 15.30 6.11 -6.99
CA PRO A 134 14.73 5.81 -8.30
C PRO A 134 15.36 4.59 -8.99
N LEU A 135 14.61 4.00 -9.91
CA LEU A 135 15.11 2.98 -10.83
C LEU A 135 15.57 3.65 -12.13
N ASP A 136 16.68 3.15 -12.67
CA ASP A 136 17.09 3.46 -14.03
C ASP A 136 16.37 2.48 -14.95
N LEU A 137 15.46 2.98 -15.80
CA LEU A 137 14.63 2.16 -16.70
C LEU A 137 14.96 2.43 -18.18
N HIS A 138 16.13 3.01 -18.47
CA HIS A 138 16.51 3.41 -19.83
C HIS A 138 17.01 2.23 -20.70
N THR A 139 17.22 1.05 -20.13
CA THR A 139 17.70 -0.16 -20.82
C THR A 139 17.12 -1.38 -20.12
N SER A 140 17.12 -2.55 -20.79
CA SER A 140 16.76 -3.81 -20.14
C SER A 140 17.57 -4.01 -18.87
N VAL A 141 16.88 -4.08 -17.72
CA VAL A 141 17.53 -4.15 -16.41
C VAL A 141 16.72 -5.01 -15.45
N THR A 142 17.44 -5.75 -14.63
CA THR A 142 16.85 -6.59 -13.59
C THR A 142 17.10 -5.99 -12.21
N TYR A 143 16.07 -5.96 -11.37
CA TYR A 143 16.16 -5.52 -9.98
C TYR A 143 15.73 -6.62 -9.02
N GLU A 144 16.49 -6.81 -7.94
CA GLU A 144 16.11 -7.70 -6.85
C GLU A 144 14.93 -7.12 -6.06
N THR A 145 14.02 -8.01 -5.68
CA THR A 145 12.86 -7.68 -4.83
C THR A 145 13.19 -7.94 -3.35
N LEU A 146 12.29 -7.60 -2.44
CA LEU A 146 12.41 -7.99 -1.03
C LEU A 146 12.33 -9.51 -0.83
N LEU A 147 11.73 -10.24 -1.77
CA LEU A 147 11.75 -11.70 -1.75
C LEU A 147 13.12 -12.20 -2.21
N ASN A 148 13.87 -12.80 -1.29
CA ASN A 148 15.19 -13.36 -1.57
C ASN A 148 15.14 -14.35 -2.76
N GLY A 149 16.07 -14.17 -3.70
CA GLY A 149 16.17 -14.99 -4.91
C GLY A 149 15.14 -14.64 -5.98
N LYS A 150 14.32 -13.58 -5.78
CA LYS A 150 13.37 -13.11 -6.77
C LYS A 150 13.76 -11.73 -7.29
N SER A 151 13.84 -11.64 -8.60
CA SER A 151 14.10 -10.40 -9.33
C SER A 151 13.03 -10.16 -10.37
N VAL A 152 12.92 -8.90 -10.78
CA VAL A 152 12.00 -8.44 -11.82
C VAL A 152 12.79 -7.73 -12.90
N GLU A 153 12.51 -8.08 -14.15
CA GLU A 153 13.15 -7.49 -15.32
C GLU A 153 12.25 -6.42 -15.91
N PHE A 154 12.81 -5.25 -16.21
CA PHE A 154 12.17 -4.16 -16.90
C PHE A 154 12.77 -4.04 -18.29
N GLU A 155 11.92 -4.01 -19.30
CA GLU A 155 12.28 -3.96 -20.72
C GLU A 155 11.47 -2.90 -21.43
N VAL A 156 12.03 -2.26 -22.46
CA VAL A 156 11.27 -1.45 -23.40
C VAL A 156 10.83 -2.35 -24.54
N ASN A 157 9.52 -2.47 -24.74
CA ASN A 157 8.96 -3.27 -25.83
C ASN A 157 9.04 -2.51 -27.18
N GLY A 158 8.60 -3.17 -28.27
CA GLY A 158 8.63 -2.58 -29.61
C GLY A 158 7.75 -1.33 -29.81
N ASP A 159 6.89 -0.99 -28.86
CA ASP A 159 6.02 0.21 -28.86
C ASP A 159 6.59 1.33 -27.95
N ASP A 160 7.87 1.26 -27.58
CA ASP A 160 8.53 2.15 -26.60
C ASP A 160 7.86 2.16 -25.21
N GLN A 161 7.11 1.10 -24.84
CA GLN A 161 6.48 0.96 -23.53
C GLN A 161 7.32 0.08 -22.61
N ILE A 162 7.45 0.48 -21.34
CA ILE A 162 8.10 -0.33 -20.32
C ILE A 162 7.19 -1.51 -19.94
N VAL A 163 7.71 -2.72 -20.06
CA VAL A 163 7.10 -3.97 -19.62
C VAL A 163 7.96 -4.64 -18.54
N ILE A 164 7.30 -5.39 -17.66
CA ILE A 164 7.92 -6.13 -16.57
C ILE A 164 7.82 -7.63 -16.90
N ASN A 165 8.91 -8.37 -16.77
CA ASN A 165 9.00 -9.80 -17.08
C ASN A 165 8.40 -10.14 -18.47
N SER A 166 8.64 -9.27 -19.45
CA SER A 166 8.21 -9.36 -20.84
C SER A 166 6.70 -9.27 -21.14
N ASP A 167 5.79 -9.47 -20.18
CA ASP A 167 4.34 -9.48 -20.43
C ASP A 167 3.47 -8.55 -19.57
N ILE A 168 4.01 -8.05 -18.45
CA ILE A 168 3.26 -7.20 -17.51
C ILE A 168 3.44 -5.73 -17.91
N ARG A 169 2.36 -4.97 -18.09
CA ARG A 169 2.43 -3.56 -18.46
C ARG A 169 2.19 -2.65 -17.26
N ILE A 170 2.93 -1.55 -17.23
CA ILE A 170 2.66 -0.45 -16.30
C ILE A 170 1.48 0.36 -16.85
N LYS A 171 0.42 0.49 -16.05
CA LYS A 171 -0.80 1.23 -16.36
C LYS A 171 -0.74 2.68 -15.91
N ASP A 172 -0.13 2.91 -14.75
CA ASP A 172 -0.06 4.22 -14.13
C ASP A 172 1.12 4.27 -13.17
N THR A 173 1.63 5.48 -12.91
CA THR A 173 2.78 5.74 -12.05
C THR A 173 2.44 6.84 -11.07
N LYS A 174 2.62 6.58 -9.77
CA LYS A 174 2.34 7.55 -8.71
C LYS A 174 3.57 7.74 -7.84
N GLU A 175 4.11 8.95 -7.84
CA GLU A 175 5.23 9.31 -6.98
C GLU A 175 4.75 9.62 -5.55
N ALA A 176 5.43 9.02 -4.58
CA ALA A 176 5.27 9.29 -3.15
C ALA A 176 6.47 10.09 -2.61
N GLY A 177 6.36 10.59 -1.38
CA GLY A 177 7.49 11.18 -0.66
C GLY A 177 8.65 10.19 -0.43
N ASN A 178 8.32 8.92 -0.21
CA ASN A 178 9.23 7.83 0.15
C ASN A 178 9.34 6.72 -0.94
N GLY A 179 9.00 7.04 -2.19
CA GLY A 179 9.11 6.06 -3.27
C GLY A 179 8.20 6.29 -4.47
N VAL A 180 7.88 5.21 -5.17
CA VAL A 180 6.96 5.22 -6.32
C VAL A 180 6.11 3.96 -6.34
N ILE A 181 4.87 4.12 -6.81
CA ILE A 181 3.95 3.04 -7.12
C ILE A 181 3.86 2.93 -8.65
N TYR A 182 4.14 1.75 -9.18
CA TYR A 182 3.79 1.37 -10.54
C TYR A 182 2.57 0.46 -10.50
N LEU A 183 1.43 0.95 -10.99
CA LEU A 183 0.25 0.12 -11.15
C LEU A 183 0.42 -0.80 -12.34
N ILE A 184 0.28 -2.11 -12.15
CA ILE A 184 0.53 -3.13 -13.18
C ILE A 184 -0.72 -3.95 -13.50
N ASP A 185 -0.86 -4.39 -14.76
CA ASP A 185 -1.97 -5.25 -15.21
C ASP A 185 -1.72 -6.75 -15.14
N GLY A 186 -0.59 -7.14 -14.56
CA GLY A 186 -0.22 -8.50 -14.20
C GLY A 186 0.15 -8.60 -12.73
N THR A 187 0.81 -9.69 -12.35
CA THR A 187 1.31 -9.94 -10.99
C THR A 187 2.66 -10.63 -11.07
N ILE A 188 3.54 -10.32 -10.13
CA ILE A 188 4.82 -11.00 -10.00
C ILE A 188 4.56 -12.38 -9.40
N LEU A 189 4.75 -13.42 -10.21
CA LEU A 189 4.57 -14.81 -9.80
C LEU A 189 5.70 -15.23 -8.88
N VAL A 190 5.37 -15.93 -7.80
CA VAL A 190 6.34 -16.51 -6.86
C VAL A 190 6.43 -18.02 -7.03
N ASP A 191 7.66 -18.51 -7.14
CA ASP A 191 8.01 -19.93 -7.32
C ASP A 191 8.14 -20.68 -5.99
#